data_AF-A0A2N2CRQ4-F1
#
_entry.id   AF-A0A2N2CRQ4-F1
#
_cell.length_a   1.000
_cell.length_b   1.000
_cell.length_c   1.000
_cell.angle_alpha   90.00
_cell.angle_beta   90.00
_cell.angle_gamma   90.00
#
_symmetry.space_group_name_H-M   'P 1'
#
loop_
_entity.id
_entity.type
_entity.pdbx_description
1 polymer ?
#
loop_
_entity_poly.entity_id
_entity_poly.type
_entity_poly.pdbx_seq_one_letter_code
_entity_poly.pdbx_strand_id
1 'polypeptide(L)'
;MTKNEYLKKLGRALRQITRAEREKSLAYFSEVIDDRMEEGISEEVVVAELESVEAAAERIITEARAQGQLKAKHSVWEIVLIVLGFPLWFPVLLTISLTVLTVYALVWVIIGALFLVSAALVVSGVAGIVGLFMYLGSSAGAAFAIFGIGLAGSGLGIAMFIPVLYIAQAYAKATPAMWQMVKSRKEVY
;
A
#
# COMPACT_ATOMS: atom_id res chain seq x y z
N MET A 1 -7.35 -11.58 48.89
CA MET A 1 -6.99 -11.58 47.46
C MET A 1 -6.00 -10.46 47.24
N THR A 2 -5.01 -10.64 46.37
CA THR A 2 -4.03 -9.57 46.09
C THR A 2 -4.58 -8.58 45.05
N LYS A 3 -4.03 -7.37 45.00
CA LYS A 3 -4.24 -6.34 43.98
C LYS A 3 -4.15 -6.94 42.57
N ASN A 4 -3.08 -7.70 42.33
CA ASN A 4 -2.86 -8.35 41.04
C ASN A 4 -3.96 -9.36 40.69
N GLU A 5 -4.45 -10.12 41.68
CA GLU A 5 -5.58 -11.04 41.47
C GLU A 5 -6.88 -10.31 41.18
N TYR A 6 -7.15 -9.22 41.92
CA TYR A 6 -8.34 -8.38 41.74
C TYR A 6 -8.37 -7.76 40.34
N LEU A 7 -7.31 -7.06 39.93
CA LEU A 7 -7.20 -6.43 38.62
C LEU A 7 -7.26 -7.45 37.47
N LYS A 8 -6.67 -8.64 37.66
CA LYS A 8 -6.72 -9.71 36.67
C LYS A 8 -8.12 -10.33 36.53
N LYS A 9 -8.90 -10.41 37.61
CA LYS A 9 -10.30 -10.86 37.55
C LYS A 9 -11.20 -9.77 36.95
N LEU A 10 -11.04 -8.51 37.36
CA LEU A 10 -11.77 -7.37 36.81
C LEU A 10 -11.51 -7.20 35.30
N GLY A 11 -10.25 -7.28 34.87
CA GLY A 11 -9.88 -7.20 33.46
C GLY A 11 -10.47 -8.33 32.61
N ARG A 12 -10.70 -9.51 33.20
CA ARG A 12 -11.41 -10.61 32.53
C ARG A 12 -12.91 -10.33 32.41
N ALA A 13 -13.54 -9.80 33.45
CA ALA A 13 -14.96 -9.44 33.45
C ALA A 13 -15.25 -8.30 32.45
N LEU A 14 -14.33 -7.35 32.30
CA LEU A 14 -14.43 -6.20 31.38
C LEU A 14 -14.01 -6.52 29.93
N ARG A 15 -13.99 -7.79 29.50
CA ARG A 15 -13.58 -8.13 28.12
C ARG A 15 -14.52 -7.60 27.02
N GLN A 16 -15.77 -7.33 27.37
CA GLN A 16 -16.83 -6.90 26.46
C GLN A 16 -16.80 -5.40 26.09
N ILE A 17 -16.11 -4.58 26.88
CA ILE A 17 -15.91 -3.15 26.59
C ILE A 17 -14.63 -2.91 25.77
N THR A 18 -14.51 -1.73 25.18
CA THR A 18 -13.35 -1.30 24.38
C THR A 18 -12.04 -1.46 25.15
N ARG A 19 -10.92 -1.56 24.42
CA ARG A 19 -9.61 -1.70 25.06
C ARG A 19 -9.25 -0.47 25.90
N ALA A 20 -9.51 0.72 25.36
CA ALA A 20 -9.24 1.99 26.02
C ALA A 20 -10.00 2.11 27.35
N GLU A 21 -11.31 1.85 27.36
CA GLU A 21 -12.09 1.96 28.59
C GLU A 21 -11.67 0.91 29.63
N ARG A 22 -11.37 -0.32 29.20
CA ARG A 22 -10.86 -1.35 30.11
C ARG A 22 -9.55 -0.96 30.78
N GLU A 23 -8.60 -0.42 30.02
CA GLU A 23 -7.30 0.02 30.55
C GLU A 23 -7.49 1.20 31.51
N LYS A 24 -8.36 2.14 31.18
CA LYS A 24 -8.73 3.26 32.06
C LYS A 24 -9.34 2.78 33.38
N SER A 25 -10.31 1.86 33.33
CA SER A 25 -10.90 1.32 34.56
C SER A 25 -9.88 0.57 35.41
N LEU A 26 -9.01 -0.25 34.80
CA LEU A 26 -7.97 -0.98 35.53
C LEU A 26 -6.93 -0.04 36.15
N ALA A 27 -6.56 1.04 35.45
CA ALA A 27 -5.65 2.06 35.97
C ALA A 27 -6.26 2.77 37.19
N TYR A 28 -7.54 3.16 37.11
CA TYR A 28 -8.26 3.77 38.23
C TYR A 28 -8.25 2.89 39.49
N PHE A 29 -8.59 1.61 39.37
CA PHE A 29 -8.56 0.71 40.53
C PHE A 29 -7.13 0.42 41.01
N SER A 30 -6.13 0.43 40.13
CA SER A 30 -4.73 0.31 40.55
C SER A 30 -4.32 1.50 41.41
N GLU A 31 -4.62 2.72 40.97
CA GLU A 31 -4.32 3.98 41.66
C GLU A 31 -5.02 4.04 43.02
N VAL A 32 -6.31 3.74 43.09
CA VAL A 32 -7.07 3.68 44.35
C VAL A 32 -6.46 2.69 45.36
N ILE A 33 -5.98 1.54 44.88
CA ILE A 33 -5.32 0.55 45.76
C ILE A 33 -3.94 1.06 46.21
N ASP A 34 -3.18 1.68 45.30
CA ASP A 34 -1.85 2.23 45.60
C ASP A 34 -1.93 3.35 46.64
N ASP A 35 -2.85 4.31 46.48
CA ASP A 35 -3.07 5.42 47.42
C ASP A 35 -3.33 4.91 48.86
N ARG A 36 -4.21 3.90 48.99
CA ARG A 36 -4.56 3.33 50.30
C ARG A 36 -3.41 2.51 50.92
N MET A 37 -2.56 1.90 50.09
CA MET A 37 -1.35 1.22 50.58
C MET A 37 -0.29 2.23 51.03
N GLU A 38 -0.17 3.39 50.37
CA GLU A 38 0.70 4.49 50.79
C GLU A 38 0.27 5.10 52.13
N GLU A 39 -1.04 5.09 52.44
CA GLU A 39 -1.60 5.46 53.75
C GLU A 39 -1.29 4.43 54.86
N GLY A 40 -0.62 3.32 54.54
CA GLY A 40 -0.19 2.29 55.50
C GLY A 40 -1.22 1.18 55.75
N ILE A 41 -2.27 1.08 54.94
CA ILE A 41 -3.26 -0.02 55.02
C ILE A 41 -2.72 -1.24 54.28
N SER A 42 -2.77 -2.41 54.91
CA SER A 42 -2.36 -3.67 54.27
C SER A 42 -3.22 -3.98 53.04
N GLU A 43 -2.59 -4.43 51.96
CA GLU A 43 -3.20 -4.75 50.66
C GLU A 43 -4.46 -5.62 50.80
N GLU A 44 -4.46 -6.62 51.69
CA GLU A 44 -5.61 -7.51 51.87
C GLU A 44 -6.85 -6.80 52.41
N VAL A 45 -6.65 -5.77 53.25
CA VAL A 45 -7.73 -4.96 53.83
C VAL A 45 -8.29 -4.00 52.79
N VAL A 46 -7.42 -3.36 52.00
CA VAL A 46 -7.83 -2.47 50.91
C VAL A 46 -8.71 -3.22 49.90
N VAL A 47 -8.27 -4.40 49.46
CA VAL A 47 -9.04 -5.18 48.48
C VAL A 47 -10.31 -5.80 49.08
N ALA A 48 -10.38 -5.98 50.40
CA ALA A 48 -11.60 -6.41 51.09
C ALA A 48 -12.62 -5.28 51.29
N GLU A 49 -12.18 -4.02 51.40
CA GLU A 49 -13.03 -2.83 51.45
C GLU A 49 -13.58 -2.42 50.08
N LEU A 50 -12.89 -2.80 49.00
CA LEU A 50 -13.35 -2.54 47.64
C LEU A 50 -14.63 -3.29 47.30
N GLU A 51 -15.40 -2.73 46.36
CA GLU A 51 -16.54 -3.41 45.77
C GLU A 51 -16.11 -4.77 45.16
N SER A 52 -17.02 -5.74 45.15
CA SER A 52 -16.73 -7.03 44.53
C SER A 52 -16.42 -6.86 43.04
N VAL A 53 -15.58 -7.73 42.50
CA VAL A 53 -15.19 -7.69 41.08
C VAL A 53 -16.42 -7.71 40.17
N GLU A 54 -17.45 -8.47 40.57
CA GLU A 54 -18.70 -8.61 39.84
C GLU A 54 -19.50 -7.29 39.85
N ALA A 55 -19.64 -6.64 41.01
CA ALA A 55 -20.35 -5.37 41.13
C ALA A 55 -19.64 -4.24 40.37
N ALA A 56 -18.32 -4.15 40.52
CA ALA A 56 -17.49 -3.20 39.77
C ALA A 56 -17.65 -3.41 38.26
N ALA A 57 -17.54 -4.66 37.80
CA ALA A 57 -17.68 -4.99 36.40
C ALA A 57 -19.08 -4.62 35.87
N GLU A 58 -20.15 -4.99 36.56
CA GLU A 58 -21.52 -4.69 36.15
C GLU A 58 -21.75 -3.18 36.00
N ARG A 59 -21.28 -2.38 36.96
CA ARG A 59 -21.36 -0.91 36.92
C ARG A 59 -20.63 -0.34 35.70
N ILE A 60 -19.37 -0.72 35.51
CA ILE A 60 -18.53 -0.23 34.41
C ILE A 60 -19.09 -0.67 33.05
N ILE A 61 -19.57 -1.91 32.93
CA ILE A 61 -20.16 -2.42 31.69
C ILE A 61 -21.45 -1.67 31.35
N THR A 62 -22.27 -1.37 32.36
CA THR A 62 -23.52 -0.61 32.17
C THR A 62 -23.23 0.81 31.70
N GLU A 63 -22.26 1.47 32.31
CA GLU A 63 -21.81 2.81 31.92
C GLU A 63 -21.20 2.81 30.51
N ALA A 64 -20.28 1.89 30.23
CA ALA A 64 -19.67 1.74 28.91
C ALA A 64 -20.71 1.41 27.82
N ARG A 65 -21.76 0.66 28.15
CA ARG A 65 -22.89 0.40 27.23
C ARG A 65 -23.65 1.69 26.92
N ALA A 66 -23.96 2.50 27.93
CA ALA A 66 -24.62 3.79 27.74
C ALA A 66 -23.77 4.77 26.91
N GLN A 67 -22.44 4.69 27.04
CA GLN A 67 -21.48 5.49 26.28
C GLN A 67 -21.11 4.89 24.91
N GLY A 68 -21.70 3.76 24.50
CA GLY A 68 -21.40 3.11 23.22
C GLY A 68 -19.99 2.52 23.12
N GLN A 69 -19.31 2.30 24.24
CA GLN A 69 -17.95 1.79 24.32
C GLN A 69 -17.88 0.26 24.42
N LEU A 70 -18.92 -0.45 23.99
CA LEU A 70 -18.86 -1.90 23.81
C LEU A 70 -17.99 -2.23 22.60
N LYS A 71 -17.30 -3.36 22.65
CA LYS A 71 -16.64 -3.86 21.43
C LYS A 71 -17.69 -4.16 20.37
N ALA A 72 -17.46 -3.67 19.16
CA ALA A 72 -18.18 -4.14 17.99
C ALA A 72 -18.01 -5.67 17.89
N LYS A 73 -19.13 -6.39 17.96
CA LYS A 73 -19.14 -7.84 17.77
C LYS A 73 -19.44 -8.08 16.29
N HIS A 74 -18.41 -8.38 15.51
CA HIS A 74 -18.62 -8.87 14.14
C HIS A 74 -19.41 -10.18 14.22
N SER A 75 -20.49 -10.26 13.45
CA SER A 75 -21.29 -11.48 13.42
C SER A 75 -20.47 -12.56 12.73
N VAL A 76 -20.44 -13.78 13.31
CA VAL A 76 -19.77 -14.93 12.67
C VAL A 76 -20.30 -15.14 11.25
N TRP A 77 -21.58 -14.81 11.02
CA TRP A 77 -22.21 -14.86 9.71
C TRP A 77 -21.58 -13.90 8.68
N GLU A 78 -21.16 -12.70 9.09
CA GLU A 78 -20.48 -11.74 8.21
C GLU A 78 -19.12 -12.30 7.75
N ILE A 79 -18.38 -12.91 8.68
CA ILE A 79 -17.09 -13.52 8.39
C ILE A 79 -17.28 -14.71 7.44
N VAL A 80 -18.28 -15.56 7.69
CA VAL A 80 -18.62 -16.70 6.82
C VAL A 80 -19.01 -16.23 5.41
N LEU A 81 -19.79 -15.15 5.29
CA LEU A 81 -20.14 -14.57 3.99
C LEU A 81 -18.92 -14.04 3.23
N ILE A 82 -17.98 -13.40 3.94
CA ILE A 82 -16.73 -12.91 3.33
C ILE A 82 -15.87 -14.07 2.85
N VAL A 83 -15.77 -15.15 3.64
CA VAL A 83 -14.98 -16.34 3.31
C VAL A 83 -15.61 -17.13 2.16
N LEU A 84 -16.94 -17.28 2.13
CA LEU A 84 -17.65 -17.89 0.99
C LEU A 84 -17.65 -16.98 -0.25
N GLY A 85 -17.63 -15.66 -0.06
CA GLY A 85 -17.49 -14.68 -1.13
C GLY A 85 -16.06 -14.56 -1.66
N PHE A 86 -15.06 -14.95 -0.87
CA PHE A 86 -13.63 -14.83 -1.23
C PHE A 86 -13.29 -15.52 -2.56
N PRO A 87 -13.72 -16.76 -2.84
CA PRO A 87 -13.55 -17.40 -4.14
C PRO A 87 -14.12 -16.61 -5.33
N LEU A 88 -15.08 -15.70 -5.12
CA LEU A 88 -15.70 -14.89 -6.15
C LEU A 88 -15.03 -13.52 -6.30
N TRP A 89 -14.88 -12.75 -5.22
CA TRP A 89 -14.35 -11.39 -5.32
C TRP A 89 -12.83 -11.33 -5.42
N PHE A 90 -12.11 -12.29 -4.83
CA PHE A 90 -10.64 -12.29 -4.85
C PHE A 90 -10.09 -12.47 -6.28
N PRO A 91 -10.53 -13.45 -7.09
CA PRO A 91 -10.07 -13.58 -8.47
C PRO A 91 -10.43 -12.38 -9.34
N VAL A 92 -11.59 -11.75 -9.11
CA VAL A 92 -12.01 -10.53 -9.82
C VAL A 92 -11.05 -9.38 -9.49
N LEU A 93 -10.78 -9.14 -8.21
CA LEU A 93 -9.85 -8.11 -7.77
C LEU A 93 -8.43 -8.35 -8.30
N LEU A 94 -8.00 -9.61 -8.30
CA LEU A 94 -6.72 -10.04 -8.86
C LEU A 94 -6.65 -9.76 -10.37
N THR A 95 -7.70 -10.11 -11.11
CA THR A 95 -7.76 -9.91 -12.57
C THR A 95 -7.69 -8.41 -12.92
N ILE A 96 -8.44 -7.57 -12.20
CA ILE A 96 -8.41 -6.12 -12.39
C ILE A 96 -7.00 -5.59 -12.12
N SER A 97 -6.38 -6.03 -11.02
CA SER A 97 -5.03 -5.60 -10.64
C SER A 97 -3.99 -6.01 -11.67
N LEU A 98 -4.03 -7.26 -12.14
CA LEU A 98 -3.13 -7.76 -13.19
C LEU A 98 -3.37 -7.08 -14.53
N THR A 99 -4.62 -6.74 -14.87
CA THR A 99 -4.94 -6.00 -16.09
C THR A 99 -4.32 -4.61 -16.07
N VAL A 100 -4.47 -3.88 -14.95
CA VAL A 100 -3.85 -2.56 -14.77
C VAL A 100 -2.32 -2.65 -14.86
N LEU A 101 -1.72 -3.65 -14.21
CA LEU A 101 -0.28 -3.89 -14.27
C LEU A 101 0.20 -4.21 -15.70
N THR A 102 -0.59 -4.98 -16.45
CA THR A 102 -0.29 -5.35 -17.84
C THR A 102 -0.32 -4.13 -18.74
N VAL A 103 -1.36 -3.29 -18.64
CA VAL A 103 -1.46 -2.05 -19.40
C VAL A 103 -0.28 -1.12 -19.07
N TYR A 104 0.07 -1.01 -17.79
CA TYR A 104 1.24 -0.23 -17.36
C TYR A 104 2.55 -0.76 -17.96
N ALA A 105 2.77 -2.06 -17.93
CA ALA A 105 3.95 -2.69 -18.52
C ALA A 105 4.00 -2.53 -20.04
N LEU A 106 2.86 -2.62 -20.73
CA LEU A 106 2.76 -2.45 -22.19
C LEU A 106 3.24 -1.07 -22.63
N VAL A 107 2.94 -0.01 -21.88
CA VAL A 107 3.44 1.33 -22.21
C VAL A 107 4.96 1.39 -22.16
N TRP A 108 5.58 0.78 -21.15
CA TRP A 108 7.04 0.67 -21.07
C TRP A 108 7.65 -0.18 -22.18
N VAL A 109 6.98 -1.27 -22.58
CA VAL A 109 7.40 -2.09 -23.73
C VAL A 109 7.38 -1.26 -25.02
N ILE A 110 6.32 -0.46 -25.25
CA ILE A 110 6.22 0.42 -26.42
C ILE A 110 7.35 1.47 -26.41
N ILE A 111 7.61 2.10 -25.26
CA ILE A 111 8.73 3.05 -25.10
C ILE A 111 10.06 2.36 -25.41
N GLY A 112 10.30 1.16 -24.89
CA GLY A 112 11.50 0.36 -25.16
C GLY A 112 11.64 -0.01 -26.65
N ALA A 113 10.54 -0.38 -27.30
CA ALA A 113 10.53 -0.67 -28.73
C ALA A 113 10.88 0.56 -29.57
N LEU A 114 10.38 1.75 -29.20
CA LEU A 114 10.75 3.00 -29.87
C LEU A 114 12.25 3.32 -29.74
N PHE A 115 12.85 3.04 -28.57
CA PHE A 115 14.31 3.15 -28.41
C PHE A 115 15.08 2.16 -29.28
N LEU A 116 14.61 0.91 -29.40
CA LEU A 116 15.24 -0.09 -30.27
C LEU A 116 15.14 0.30 -31.75
N VAL A 117 14.00 0.83 -32.19
CA VAL A 117 13.83 1.34 -33.56
C VAL A 117 14.77 2.51 -33.82
N SER A 118 14.86 3.46 -32.89
CA SER A 118 15.82 4.58 -32.96
C SER A 118 17.27 4.06 -33.05
N ALA A 119 17.66 3.08 -32.23
CA ALA A 119 18.98 2.49 -32.28
C ALA A 119 19.27 1.76 -33.60
N ALA A 120 18.31 0.98 -34.12
CA ALA A 120 18.44 0.30 -35.41
C ALA A 120 18.63 1.30 -36.57
N LEU A 121 17.90 2.41 -36.53
CA LEU A 121 18.07 3.51 -37.48
C LEU A 121 19.47 4.15 -37.38
N VAL A 122 20.02 4.35 -36.18
CA VAL A 122 21.41 4.81 -36.01
C VAL A 122 22.41 3.83 -36.62
N VAL A 123 22.22 2.53 -36.38
CA VAL A 123 23.08 1.47 -36.94
C VAL A 123 23.02 1.42 -38.47
N SER A 124 21.89 1.81 -39.09
CA SER A 124 21.79 1.90 -40.56
C SER A 124 22.83 2.84 -41.18
N GLY A 125 23.36 3.81 -40.43
CA GLY A 125 24.49 4.65 -40.88
C GLY A 125 25.77 3.85 -41.11
N VAL A 126 26.06 2.88 -40.23
CA VAL A 126 27.21 1.98 -40.38
C VAL A 126 27.02 1.10 -41.63
N ALA A 127 25.81 0.57 -41.83
CA ALA A 127 25.47 -0.19 -43.04
C ALA A 127 25.64 0.67 -44.31
N GLY A 128 25.27 1.96 -44.25
CA GLY A 128 25.50 2.92 -45.33
C GLY A 128 26.98 3.12 -45.66
N ILE A 129 27.85 3.25 -44.65
CA ILE A 129 29.30 3.37 -44.83
C ILE A 129 29.88 2.10 -45.47
N VAL A 130 29.49 0.93 -44.99
CA VAL A 130 29.93 -0.35 -45.55
C VAL A 130 29.47 -0.49 -47.00
N GLY A 131 28.20 -0.14 -47.27
CA GLY A 131 27.62 -0.14 -48.61
C GLY A 131 28.36 0.78 -49.59
N LEU A 132 28.82 1.96 -49.13
CA LEU A 132 29.63 2.86 -49.93
C LEU A 132 30.88 2.15 -50.46
N PHE A 133 31.67 1.52 -49.59
CA PHE A 133 32.91 0.84 -49.99
C PHE A 133 32.68 -0.39 -50.87
N MET A 134 31.60 -1.13 -50.64
CA MET A 134 31.28 -2.33 -51.44
C MET A 134 30.88 -1.98 -52.88
N TYR A 135 30.10 -0.91 -53.09
CA TYR A 135 29.55 -0.59 -54.41
C TYR A 135 30.36 0.42 -55.20
N LEU A 136 31.36 1.09 -54.60
CA LEU A 136 32.14 2.14 -55.26
C LEU A 136 32.86 1.65 -56.52
N GLY A 137 33.30 0.39 -56.53
CA GLY A 137 33.96 -0.22 -57.68
C GLY A 137 33.02 -0.68 -58.81
N SER A 138 31.72 -0.79 -58.54
CA SER A 138 30.72 -1.26 -59.51
C SER A 138 29.87 -0.14 -60.07
N SER A 139 29.35 0.73 -59.20
CA SER A 139 28.52 1.87 -59.57
C SER A 139 28.61 2.96 -58.51
N ALA A 140 29.25 4.07 -58.85
CA ALA A 140 29.36 5.23 -57.97
C ALA A 140 27.97 5.76 -57.55
N GLY A 141 26.99 5.78 -58.48
CA GLY A 141 25.62 6.22 -58.20
C GLY A 141 24.93 5.35 -57.14
N ALA A 142 25.05 4.03 -57.25
CA ALA A 142 24.48 3.11 -56.25
C ALA A 142 25.18 3.24 -54.89
N ALA A 143 26.51 3.41 -54.88
CA ALA A 143 27.31 3.56 -53.67
C ALA A 143 26.90 4.81 -52.86
N PHE A 144 26.76 5.96 -53.52
CA PHE A 144 26.32 7.20 -52.87
C PHE A 144 24.84 7.16 -52.46
N ALA A 145 23.98 6.46 -53.22
CA ALA A 145 22.58 6.30 -52.85
C ALA A 145 22.42 5.50 -51.53
N ILE A 146 23.10 4.37 -51.39
CA ILE A 146 23.05 3.54 -50.17
C ILE A 146 23.66 4.29 -48.98
N PHE A 147 24.76 5.00 -49.19
CA PHE A 147 25.37 5.85 -48.18
C PHE A 147 24.41 6.96 -47.70
N GLY A 148 23.74 7.64 -48.64
CA GLY A 148 22.75 8.67 -48.36
C GLY A 148 21.56 8.14 -47.56
N ILE A 149 21.04 6.95 -47.91
CA ILE A 149 19.96 6.29 -47.16
C ILE A 149 20.40 5.95 -45.73
N GLY A 150 21.62 5.41 -45.56
CA GLY A 150 22.17 5.11 -44.23
C GLY A 150 22.36 6.37 -43.38
N LEU A 151 22.88 7.46 -43.96
CA LEU A 151 23.02 8.75 -43.29
C LEU A 151 21.65 9.32 -42.89
N ALA A 152 20.69 9.35 -43.82
CA ALA A 152 19.33 9.82 -43.55
C ALA A 152 18.65 8.99 -42.45
N GLY A 153 18.78 7.66 -42.51
CA GLY A 153 18.30 6.74 -41.48
C GLY A 153 18.93 7.03 -40.12
N SER A 154 20.26 7.21 -40.06
CA SER A 154 20.94 7.53 -38.80
C SER A 154 20.54 8.90 -38.23
N GLY A 155 20.37 9.92 -39.09
CA GLY A 155 19.89 11.23 -38.70
C GLY A 155 18.47 11.18 -38.12
N LEU A 156 17.58 10.41 -38.75
CA LEU A 156 16.24 10.16 -38.24
C LEU A 156 16.28 9.42 -36.90
N GLY A 157 17.15 8.41 -36.76
CA GLY A 157 17.32 7.65 -35.53
C GLY A 157 17.74 8.54 -34.35
N ILE A 158 18.72 9.42 -34.54
CA ILE A 158 19.16 10.40 -33.54
C ILE A 158 18.04 11.40 -33.22
N ALA A 159 17.35 11.92 -34.24
CA ALA A 159 16.26 12.87 -34.05
C ALA A 159 15.09 12.25 -33.26
N MET A 160 14.78 10.98 -33.48
CA MET A 160 13.74 10.24 -32.74
C MET A 160 14.10 9.96 -31.29
N PHE A 161 15.38 9.99 -30.90
CA PHE A 161 15.79 9.71 -29.53
C PHE A 161 15.22 10.73 -28.53
N ILE A 162 15.20 12.01 -28.91
CA ILE A 162 14.69 13.12 -28.09
C ILE A 162 13.19 12.97 -27.76
N PRO A 163 12.26 12.85 -28.74
CA PRO A 163 10.84 12.71 -28.44
C PRO A 163 10.53 11.44 -27.64
N VAL A 164 11.25 10.34 -27.88
CA VAL A 164 11.06 9.11 -27.10
C VAL A 164 11.47 9.30 -25.63
N LEU A 165 12.56 10.04 -25.37
CA LEU A 165 12.93 10.46 -24.01
C LEU A 165 11.86 11.32 -23.35
N TYR A 166 11.29 12.30 -24.07
CA TYR A 166 10.23 13.15 -23.54
C TYR A 166 8.98 12.34 -23.17
N ILE A 167 8.56 11.40 -24.02
CA ILE A 167 7.42 10.51 -23.75
C ILE A 167 7.70 9.66 -22.51
N ALA A 168 8.90 9.08 -22.40
CA ALA A 168 9.30 8.27 -21.25
C ALA A 168 9.26 9.08 -19.94
N GLN A 169 9.81 10.30 -19.96
CA GLN A 169 9.81 11.18 -18.80
C GLN A 169 8.39 11.66 -18.42
N ALA A 170 7.56 12.01 -19.40
CA ALA A 170 6.19 12.42 -19.17
C ALA A 170 5.39 11.29 -18.51
N TYR A 171 5.54 10.06 -19.00
CA TYR A 171 4.88 8.88 -18.42
C TYR A 171 5.40 8.56 -17.01
N ALA A 172 6.71 8.62 -16.80
CA ALA A 172 7.32 8.43 -15.49
C ALA A 172 6.86 9.47 -14.46
N LYS A 173 6.69 10.74 -14.85
CA LYS A 173 6.18 11.82 -13.98
C LYS A 173 4.67 11.73 -13.74
N ALA A 174 3.89 11.27 -14.72
CA ALA A 174 2.45 11.09 -14.57
C ALA A 174 2.11 10.01 -13.53
N THR A 175 2.92 8.96 -13.43
CA THR A 175 2.69 7.83 -12.51
C THR A 175 2.57 8.25 -11.03
N PRO A 176 3.55 8.95 -10.42
CA PRO A 176 3.42 9.42 -9.03
C PRO A 176 2.38 10.54 -8.88
N ALA A 177 2.17 11.37 -9.90
CA ALA A 177 1.16 12.44 -9.85
C ALA A 177 -0.26 11.87 -9.73
N MET A 178 -0.60 10.84 -10.51
CA MET A 178 -1.89 10.16 -10.41
C MET A 178 -2.09 9.53 -9.03
N TRP A 179 -1.04 8.93 -8.46
CA TRP A 179 -1.09 8.36 -7.11
C TRP A 179 -1.38 9.42 -6.04
N GLN A 180 -0.72 10.58 -6.13
CA GLN A 180 -0.95 11.70 -5.21
C GLN A 180 -2.38 12.27 -5.33
N MET A 181 -2.94 12.37 -6.54
CA MET A 181 -4.32 12.83 -6.76
C MET A 181 -5.37 11.87 -6.19
N VAL A 182 -5.14 10.56 -6.28
CA VAL A 182 -6.01 9.56 -5.67
C VAL A 182 -5.93 9.64 -4.15
N LYS A 183 -4.72 9.87 -3.60
CA LYS A 183 -4.53 10.04 -2.15
C LYS A 183 -5.21 11.30 -1.62
N SER A 184 -5.04 12.45 -2.28
CA SER A 184 -5.63 13.71 -1.83
C SER A 184 -7.16 13.72 -1.87
N ARG A 185 -7.77 12.99 -2.81
CA ARG A 185 -9.24 12.83 -2.84
C ARG A 185 -9.80 12.00 -1.68
N LYS A 186 -9.01 11.10 -1.09
CA LYS A 186 -9.42 10.32 0.08
C LYS A 186 -9.33 11.10 1.41
N GLU A 187 -8.63 12.23 1.43
CA GLU A 187 -8.49 13.07 2.64
C GLU A 187 -9.56 14.18 2.71
N VAL A 188 -10.38 14.33 1.66
CA VAL A 188 -11.44 15.35 1.54
C VAL A 188 -12.84 14.80 1.89
N TYR A 189 -12.96 13.49 2.15
CA TYR A 189 -14.18 12.80 2.60
C TYR A 189 -13.94 12.13 3.95
#